data_AF-A0A429MIM2-F1
#
_entry.id   AF-A0A429MIM2-F1
#
_cell.length_a   1.000
_cell.length_b   1.000
_cell.length_c   1.000
_cell.angle_alpha   90.00
_cell.angle_beta   90.00
_cell.angle_gamma   90.00
#
_symmetry.space_group_name_H-M   'P 1'
#
loop_
_entity.id
_entity.type
_entity.pdbx_description
1 polymer ?
#
loop_
_entity_poly.entity_id
_entity_poly.type
_entity_poly.pdbx_seq_one_letter_code
_entity_poly.pdbx_strand_id
1 'polypeptide(L)'
;HPDADNAIFDLRDVYEIFRQDFASTTTNLEGILHIADSYRVETLNGDQPLIQKYQIDAKNNSLLIDFNTDALNSLRSGKPILEPDATQL
;
A
#
# COMPACT_ATOMS: atom_id res chain seq x y z
N HIS A 1 11.16 13.02 -1.14
CA HIS A 1 12.37 12.92 -0.28
C HIS A 1 12.79 11.45 -0.24
N PRO A 2 14.08 11.10 -0.39
CA PRO A 2 14.53 9.71 -0.56
C PRO A 2 14.41 8.83 0.71
N ASP A 3 14.16 9.45 1.86
CA ASP A 3 14.09 8.78 3.17
C ASP A 3 12.66 8.72 3.74
N ALA A 4 11.65 9.00 2.91
CA ALA A 4 10.27 8.96 3.37
C ALA A 4 9.79 7.50 3.40
N ASP A 5 9.68 6.95 4.61
CA ASP A 5 8.96 5.70 4.89
C ASP A 5 7.44 5.89 4.80
N ASN A 6 6.99 7.10 4.48
CA ASN A 6 5.60 7.46 4.28
C ASN A 6 5.38 8.09 2.89
N ALA A 7 4.25 7.76 2.28
CA ALA A 7 3.78 8.38 1.05
C ALA A 7 2.42 9.03 1.26
N ILE A 8 2.24 10.22 0.67
CA ILE A 8 0.98 10.94 0.65
C ILE A 8 0.56 11.05 -0.81
N PHE A 9 -0.62 10.53 -1.12
CA PHE A 9 -1.22 10.60 -2.45
C PHE A 9 -2.46 11.50 -2.41
N ASP A 10 -2.63 12.34 -3.43
CA ASP A 10 -3.92 13.01 -3.65
C ASP A 10 -4.92 11.95 -4.12
N LEU A 11 -6.08 11.86 -3.45
CA LEU A 11 -7.10 10.90 -3.84
C LEU A 11 -7.59 11.14 -5.28
N ARG A 12 -7.49 12.34 -5.84
CA ARG A 12 -7.80 12.62 -7.25
C ARG A 12 -6.94 11.82 -8.21
N ASP A 13 -5.63 11.77 -7.96
CA ASP A 13 -4.70 11.00 -8.78
C ASP A 13 -5.01 9.51 -8.68
N VAL A 14 -5.39 9.06 -7.48
CA VAL A 14 -5.87 7.69 -7.25
C VAL A 14 -7.18 7.44 -8.01
N TYR A 15 -8.15 8.35 -7.95
CA TYR A 15 -9.44 8.25 -8.65
C TYR A 15 -9.31 8.21 -10.17
N GLU A 16 -8.31 8.89 -10.75
CA GLU A 16 -8.03 8.85 -12.19
C GLU A 16 -7.64 7.44 -12.67
N ILE A 17 -6.92 6.67 -11.85
CA ILE A 17 -6.61 5.25 -12.13
C ILE A 17 -7.89 4.42 -12.25
N PHE A 18 -8.94 4.78 -11.49
CA PHE A 18 -10.23 4.07 -11.47
C PHE A 18 -11.27 4.62 -12.45
N ARG A 19 -10.88 5.47 -13.41
CA ARG A 19 -11.79 6.03 -14.44
C ARG A 19 -13.00 6.77 -13.87
N GLN A 20 -12.84 7.46 -12.73
CA GLN A 20 -13.81 8.42 -12.15
C GLN A 20 -15.11 7.87 -11.57
N ASP A 21 -15.25 6.57 -11.29
CA ASP A 21 -16.41 6.08 -10.52
C ASP A 21 -16.21 6.31 -9.02
N PHE A 22 -16.61 7.49 -8.54
CA PHE A 22 -16.33 7.97 -7.18
C PHE A 22 -16.89 7.06 -6.08
N ALA A 23 -18.09 6.50 -6.28
CA ALA A 23 -18.75 5.62 -5.31
C ALA A 23 -18.09 4.25 -5.26
N SER A 24 -17.68 3.71 -6.41
CA SER A 24 -16.89 2.49 -6.45
C SER A 24 -15.46 2.72 -5.96
N THR A 25 -14.91 3.92 -6.07
CA THR A 25 -13.49 4.08 -5.76
C THR A 25 -13.17 4.03 -4.27
N THR A 26 -14.02 4.52 -3.36
CA THR A 26 -13.74 4.38 -1.92
C THR A 26 -13.83 2.93 -1.46
N THR A 27 -14.85 2.18 -1.91
CA THR A 27 -14.97 0.74 -1.62
C THR A 27 -13.87 -0.08 -2.30
N ASN A 28 -13.51 0.24 -3.54
CA ASN A 28 -12.42 -0.42 -4.26
C ASN A 28 -11.07 -0.06 -3.66
N LEU A 29 -10.87 1.16 -3.17
CA LEU A 29 -9.60 1.60 -2.58
C LEU A 29 -9.34 0.90 -1.26
N GLU A 30 -10.34 0.80 -0.38
CA GLU A 30 -10.24 0.00 0.84
C GLU A 30 -9.96 -1.48 0.52
N GLY A 31 -10.65 -2.05 -0.48
CA GLY A 31 -10.38 -3.42 -0.94
C GLY A 31 -8.97 -3.60 -1.50
N ILE A 32 -8.47 -2.64 -2.28
CA ILE A 32 -7.11 -2.67 -2.85
C ILE A 32 -6.06 -2.49 -1.79
N LEU A 33 -6.26 -1.61 -0.81
CA LEU A 33 -5.34 -1.42 0.30
C LEU A 33 -5.33 -2.64 1.23
N HIS A 34 -6.48 -3.27 1.44
CA HIS A 34 -6.56 -4.54 2.15
C HIS A 34 -5.80 -5.66 1.42
N ILE A 35 -5.91 -5.73 0.09
CA ILE A 35 -5.14 -6.68 -0.73
C ILE A 35 -3.65 -6.32 -0.71
N ALA A 36 -3.28 -5.05 -0.84
CA ALA A 36 -1.89 -4.58 -0.81
C ALA A 36 -1.20 -4.88 0.53
N ASP A 37 -1.96 -4.85 1.63
CA ASP A 37 -1.50 -5.22 2.98
C ASP A 37 -1.10 -6.71 3.09
N SER A 38 -1.66 -7.56 2.23
CA SER A 38 -1.38 -9.00 2.23
C SER A 38 -0.08 -9.38 1.49
N TYR A 39 0.49 -8.46 0.70
CA TYR A 39 1.79 -8.66 0.03
C TYR A 39 2.95 -8.47 1.01
N ARG A 40 3.92 -9.36 0.92
CA ARG A 40 5.06 -9.39 1.85
C ARG A 40 6.39 -9.25 1.11
N VAL A 41 7.44 -8.96 1.86
CA VAL A 41 8.83 -8.98 1.38
C VAL A 41 9.66 -9.75 2.38
N GLU A 42 10.58 -10.59 1.90
CA GLU A 42 11.53 -11.29 2.75
C GLU A 42 12.47 -10.26 3.42
N THR A 43 12.51 -10.25 4.75
CA THR A 43 13.45 -9.42 5.54
C THR A 43 14.32 -10.29 6.44
N LEU A 44 15.28 -9.67 7.12
CA LEU A 44 16.11 -10.36 8.12
C LEU A 44 15.27 -10.90 9.30
N ASN A 45 14.08 -10.34 9.50
CA ASN A 45 13.14 -10.71 10.56
C ASN A 45 12.05 -11.69 10.05
N GLY A 46 12.24 -12.26 8.86
CA GLY A 46 11.25 -13.08 8.16
C GLY A 46 10.40 -12.28 7.17
N ASP A 47 9.40 -12.91 6.57
CA ASP A 47 8.53 -12.24 5.61
C ASP A 47 7.67 -11.21 6.35
N GLN A 48 7.69 -9.96 5.88
CA GLN A 48 6.95 -8.86 6.50
C GLN A 48 6.08 -8.12 5.48
N PRO A 49 4.92 -7.57 5.89
CA PRO A 49 4.07 -6.80 5.00
C PRO A 49 4.79 -5.53 4.54
N LEU A 50 4.55 -5.12 3.29
CA LEU A 50 5.15 -3.90 2.72
C LEU A 50 4.53 -2.63 3.32
N ILE A 51 3.22 -2.63 3.50
CA ILE A 51 2.47 -1.55 4.15
C ILE A 51 2.41 -1.87 5.64
N GLN A 52 2.77 -0.91 6.49
CA GLN A 52 2.59 -1.01 7.93
C GLN A 52 1.24 -0.43 8.36
N LYS A 53 0.81 0.66 7.72
CA LYS A 53 -0.45 1.31 7.98
C LYS A 53 -0.88 2.16 6.78
N TYR A 54 -2.18 2.34 6.59
CA TYR A 54 -2.71 3.39 5.73
C TYR A 54 -3.84 4.16 6.40
N GLN A 55 -4.12 5.35 5.89
CA GLN A 55 -5.25 6.18 6.34
C GLN A 55 -5.81 6.98 5.15
N ILE A 56 -7.12 6.85 4.93
CA ILE A 56 -7.85 7.71 4.00
C ILE A 56 -8.36 8.94 4.77
N ASP A 57 -7.90 10.13 4.39
CA ASP A 57 -8.42 11.40 4.87
C ASP A 57 -9.28 12.04 3.78
N ALA A 58 -10.57 11.73 3.81
CA ALA A 58 -11.54 12.28 2.86
C ALA A 58 -11.73 13.80 3.00
N LYS A 59 -11.41 14.40 4.14
CA LYS A 59 -11.54 15.86 4.35
C LYS A 59 -10.44 16.61 3.61
N ASN A 60 -9.22 16.07 3.67
CA ASN A 60 -8.06 16.63 2.98
C ASN A 60 -7.83 16.03 1.59
N ASN A 61 -8.72 15.12 1.17
CA ASN A 61 -8.63 14.40 -0.08
C ASN A 61 -7.28 13.69 -0.29
N SER A 62 -6.78 13.05 0.78
CA SER A 62 -5.45 12.44 0.79
C SER A 62 -5.46 11.01 1.28
N LEU A 63 -4.64 10.15 0.67
CA LEU A 63 -4.30 8.83 1.17
C LEU A 63 -2.89 8.87 1.74
N LEU A 64 -2.75 8.48 3.01
CA LEU A 64 -1.47 8.33 3.68
C LEU A 64 -1.14 6.84 3.76
N ILE A 65 0.09 6.48 3.40
CA ILE A 65 0.62 5.11 3.52
C ILE A 65 1.93 5.20 4.30
N ASP A 66 2.02 4.47 5.40
CA ASP A 66 3.25 4.22 6.14
C ASP A 66 3.76 2.82 5.73
N PHE A 67 4.96 2.77 5.17
CA PHE A 67 5.62 1.54 4.77
C PHE A 67 6.37 0.93 5.94
N ASN A 68 6.50 -0.40 5.92
CA ASN A 68 7.42 -1.08 6.81
C ASN A 68 8.86 -0.82 6.33
N THR A 69 9.67 -0.16 7.16
CA THR A 69 11.05 0.21 6.84
C THR A 69 11.93 -1.00 6.50
N ASP A 70 11.78 -2.14 7.19
CA ASP A 70 12.54 -3.36 6.91
C ASP A 70 12.15 -3.93 5.54
N ALA A 71 10.85 -4.02 5.26
CA ALA A 71 10.34 -4.50 3.97
C ALA A 71 10.73 -3.57 2.82
N LEU A 72 10.67 -2.25 3.03
CA LEU A 72 11.05 -1.24 2.05
C LEU A 72 12.55 -1.30 1.73
N ASN A 73 13.39 -1.50 2.76
CA ASN A 73 14.83 -1.68 2.59
C ASN A 73 15.14 -2.98 1.82
N SER A 74 14.48 -4.09 2.18
CA SER A 74 14.59 -5.35 1.44
C SER A 74 14.19 -5.17 -0.03
N LEU A 75 13.06 -4.51 -0.30
CA LEU A 75 12.59 -4.25 -1.66
C LEU A 75 13.60 -3.40 -2.46
N ARG A 76 14.12 -2.33 -1.85
CA ARG A 76 15.18 -1.48 -2.44
C ARG A 76 16.48 -2.24 -2.70
N SER A 77 16.75 -3.30 -1.93
CA SER A 77 17.89 -4.19 -2.13
C SER A 77 17.68 -5.23 -3.25
N GLY A 78 16.48 -5.25 -3.85
CA GLY A 78 16.13 -6.13 -4.97
C GLY A 78 15.43 -7.43 -4.56
N LYS A 79 15.00 -7.57 -3.30
CA LYS A 79 14.16 -8.72 -2.89
C LYS A 79 12.79 -8.63 -3.58
N PRO A 80 12.23 -9.76 -4.03
CA PRO A 80 10.93 -9.78 -4.69
C PRO A 80 9.80 -9.50 -3.70
N ILE A 81 8.67 -9.03 -4.24
CA ILE A 81 7.41 -9.01 -3.51
C ILE A 81 6.84 -10.45 -3.54
N LEU A 82 6.45 -10.93 -2.37
CA LEU A 82 5.77 -12.19 -2.15
C LEU A 82 4.27 -11.95 -2.22
N GLU A 83 3.60 -12.65 -3.13
CA GLU A 83 2.16 -12.58 -3.28
C GLU A 83 1.44 -13.30 -2.13
N PRO A 84 0.25 -12.84 -1.71
CA PRO A 84 -0.56 -13.55 -0.75
C PRO A 84 -0.93 -14.95 -1.26
N ASP A 85 -0.97 -15.93 -0.36
CA ASP A 85 -1.40 -17.29 -0.69
C ASP A 85 -2.88 -17.28 -1.09
N ALA A 86 -3.16 -17.60 -2.35
CA ALA A 86 -4.51 -17.64 -2.91
C ALA A 86 -5.43 -18.67 -2.23
N THR A 87 -4.89 -19.57 -1.40
CA THR A 87 -5.68 -20.53 -0.61
C THR A 87 -6.17 -19.97 0.72
N GLN A 88 -5.76 -18.75 1.11
CA GLN A 88 -6.15 -18.08 2.35
C GLN A 88 -7.07 -16.85 2.13
N LEU A 89 -7.46 -16.57 0.88
CA LEU A 89 -8.42 -15.53 0.49
C LEU A 89 -9.84 -16.12 0.33
#